data_AF-A0A9Q0XFB1-F1
#
_entry.id   AF-A0A9Q0XFB1-F1
#
_cell.length_a   1.000
_cell.length_b   1.000
_cell.length_c   1.000
_cell.angle_alpha   90.00
_cell.angle_beta   90.00
_cell.angle_gamma   90.00
#
_symmetry.space_group_name_H-M   'P 1'
#
loop_
_entity.id
_entity.type
_entity.pdbx_description
1 polymer ?
#
loop_
_entity_poly.entity_id
_entity_poly.type
_entity_poly.pdbx_seq_one_letter_code
_entity_poly.pdbx_strand_id
1 'polypeptide(L)'
;MHGGAPSGDSACPLRTIKRVQFGILSPDEMKRMSVTEGGIKYPETTEGGRPKLGGLMDPRQGVIERTGRCQTCAGNMTECPGHFGHIELAKPVFHVGFLGKTMKVLRCVCFFCSKLLVDSNNPKIKDILAKSKGQPKKRLTHVYDLCKGKNICEGGEEMDNKFGVEQPEGDEDLTKEKGHGGCGRYQPRIWRSGLELYAEWKHVNEDSQEKKILLSPERVHEIFKRISDEECFI
;
A
#
# COMPACT_ATOMS: atom_id res chain seq x y z
N MET A 1 17.19 -18.30 28.25
CA MET A 1 15.91 -17.56 28.43
C MET A 1 15.85 -17.08 29.87
N HIS A 2 16.32 -15.86 30.14
CA HIS A 2 16.24 -15.27 31.48
C HIS A 2 14.93 -14.49 31.59
N GLY A 3 13.85 -15.21 31.87
CA GLY A 3 12.60 -14.58 32.30
C GLY A 3 12.72 -14.24 33.78
N GLY A 4 13.27 -13.06 34.10
CA GLY A 4 13.12 -12.48 35.42
C GLY A 4 11.62 -12.28 35.72
N ALA A 5 11.22 -12.44 36.98
CA ALA A 5 9.86 -12.10 37.39
C ALA A 5 9.55 -10.64 36.99
N PRO A 6 8.34 -10.33 36.50
CA PRO A 6 7.95 -8.95 36.29
C PRO A 6 8.12 -8.20 37.61
N SER A 7 8.70 -7.00 37.57
CA SER A 7 8.72 -6.11 38.72
C SER A 7 7.32 -6.05 39.33
N GLY A 8 7.22 -6.17 40.65
CA GLY A 8 5.94 -6.35 41.38
C GLY A 8 4.94 -5.21 41.26
N ASP A 9 5.27 -4.17 40.48
CA ASP A 9 4.57 -2.88 40.42
C ASP A 9 3.76 -2.67 39.13
N SER A 10 3.63 -3.68 38.25
CA SER A 10 2.83 -3.54 37.04
C SER A 10 1.32 -3.56 37.36
N ALA A 11 0.65 -2.42 37.15
CA ALA A 11 -0.81 -2.33 37.24
C ALA A 11 -1.55 -3.11 36.13
N CYS A 12 -0.83 -3.67 35.15
CA CYS A 12 -1.42 -4.38 34.01
C CYS A 12 -1.67 -5.86 34.37
N PRO A 13 -2.89 -6.40 34.16
CA PRO A 13 -3.18 -7.79 34.45
C PRO A 13 -2.46 -8.74 33.49
N LEU A 14 -1.97 -9.87 34.01
CA LEU A 14 -1.37 -10.92 33.20
C LEU A 14 -2.40 -11.53 32.24
N ARG A 15 -2.03 -11.64 30.96
CA ARG A 15 -2.86 -12.24 29.89
C ARG A 15 -2.02 -13.16 29.01
N THR A 16 -2.68 -14.15 28.39
CA THR A 16 -2.06 -15.05 27.40
C THR A 16 -2.51 -14.68 25.98
N ILE A 17 -1.57 -14.74 25.03
CA ILE A 17 -1.84 -14.46 23.61
C ILE A 17 -2.69 -15.60 23.02
N LYS A 18 -3.83 -15.27 22.42
CA LYS A 18 -4.76 -16.26 21.82
C LYS A 18 -4.57 -16.43 20.30
N ARG A 19 -4.16 -15.36 19.60
CA ARG A 19 -3.97 -15.33 18.14
C ARG A 19 -3.00 -14.22 17.77
N VAL A 20 -2.37 -14.34 16.60
CA VAL A 20 -1.50 -13.33 16.01
C VAL A 20 -2.13 -12.86 14.70
N GLN A 21 -2.38 -11.56 14.58
CA GLN A 21 -2.87 -10.95 13.35
C GLN A 21 -1.70 -10.33 12.61
N PHE A 22 -1.53 -10.68 11.34
CA PHE A 22 -0.56 -10.02 10.47
C PHE A 22 -1.23 -8.84 9.76
N GLY A 23 -0.44 -7.80 9.50
CA GLY A 23 -0.87 -6.59 8.81
C GLY A 23 0.32 -5.87 8.21
N ILE A 24 0.03 -4.84 7.42
CA ILE A 24 1.03 -3.90 6.90
C ILE A 24 0.88 -2.63 7.74
N LEU A 25 2.00 -2.15 8.28
CA LEU A 25 2.00 -0.97 9.12
C LEU A 25 1.82 0.28 8.26
N SER A 26 0.82 1.10 8.57
CA SER A 26 0.56 2.33 7.81
C SER A 26 1.58 3.42 8.16
N PRO A 27 1.96 4.31 7.21
CA PRO A 27 2.89 5.40 7.51
C PRO A 27 2.41 6.31 8.65
N ASP A 28 1.11 6.58 8.73
CA ASP A 28 0.53 7.42 9.79
C ASP A 28 0.59 6.74 11.17
N GLU A 29 0.41 5.43 11.22
CA GLU A 29 0.58 4.64 12.45
C GLU A 29 2.06 4.58 12.87
N MET A 30 2.99 4.42 11.92
CA MET A 30 4.43 4.50 12.21
C MET A 30 4.80 5.83 12.86
N LYS A 31 4.31 6.95 12.31
CA LYS A 31 4.56 8.28 12.87
C LYS A 31 3.95 8.44 14.27
N ARG A 32 2.69 8.02 14.47
CA ARG A 32 2.00 8.12 15.77
C ARG A 32 2.62 7.27 16.88
N MET A 33 3.13 6.08 16.55
CA MET A 33 3.82 5.22 17.52
C MET A 33 5.25 5.67 17.82
N SER A 34 5.82 6.54 16.99
CA SER A 34 7.22 6.92 17.12
C SER A 34 7.45 7.88 18.27
N VAL A 35 8.49 7.61 19.06
CA VAL A 35 8.92 8.50 20.16
C VAL A 35 9.85 9.63 19.68
N THR A 36 10.33 9.55 18.45
CA THR A 36 11.20 10.56 17.83
C THR A 36 10.34 11.53 17.04
N GLU A 37 9.79 12.54 17.71
CA GLU A 37 9.00 13.58 17.05
C GLU A 37 9.81 14.30 15.96
N GLY A 38 9.22 14.44 14.77
CA GLY A 38 9.89 14.98 13.58
C GLY A 38 10.89 14.03 12.92
N GLY A 39 11.00 12.79 13.40
CA GLY A 39 11.84 11.74 12.86
C GLY A 39 13.34 11.91 13.15
N ILE A 40 14.10 10.90 12.74
CA ILE A 40 15.57 10.96 12.75
C ILE A 40 16.02 11.83 11.58
N LYS A 41 16.79 12.86 11.89
CA LYS A 41 17.30 13.86 10.94
C LYS A 41 18.81 13.81 10.78
N TYR A 42 19.50 13.29 11.79
CA TYR A 42 20.95 13.33 11.89
C TYR A 42 21.53 11.91 11.87
N PRO A 43 22.50 11.62 10.98
CA PRO A 43 23.21 10.33 11.02
C PRO A 43 24.16 10.25 12.22
N GLU A 44 24.55 11.38 12.80
CA GLU A 44 25.43 11.40 13.97
C GLU A 44 24.72 10.83 15.21
N THR A 45 25.50 10.09 16.00
CA THR A 45 24.99 9.44 17.20
C THR A 45 25.13 10.32 18.44
N THR A 46 26.16 11.16 18.49
CA THR A 46 26.48 12.01 19.66
C THR A 46 26.82 13.43 19.24
N GLU A 47 26.60 14.37 20.16
CA GLU A 47 26.94 15.78 20.05
C GLU A 47 27.51 16.24 21.40
N GLY A 48 28.76 16.72 21.42
CA GLY A 48 29.43 17.10 22.67
C GLY A 48 29.58 15.95 23.67
N GLY A 49 29.76 14.71 23.19
CA GLY A 49 29.91 13.52 24.03
C GLY A 49 28.60 13.00 24.64
N ARG A 50 27.45 13.57 24.27
CA ARG A 50 26.12 13.11 24.70
C ARG A 50 25.31 12.60 23.51
N PRO A 51 24.38 11.65 23.69
CA PRO A 51 23.51 11.20 22.61
C PRO A 51 22.71 12.35 21.99
N LYS A 52 22.64 12.40 20.65
CA LYS A 52 22.00 13.48 19.91
C LYS A 52 20.49 13.25 19.76
N LEU A 53 19.68 14.25 20.09
CA LEU A 53 18.24 14.24 19.80
C LEU A 53 17.99 14.31 18.29
N GLY A 54 17.08 13.48 17.79
CA GLY A 54 16.86 13.29 16.36
C GLY A 54 18.03 12.61 15.64
N GLY A 55 19.00 12.07 16.38
CA GLY A 55 20.11 11.27 15.87
C GLY A 55 19.84 9.76 15.99
N LEU A 56 20.73 8.94 15.43
CA LEU A 56 20.57 7.47 15.45
C LEU A 56 20.56 6.86 16.86
N MET A 57 21.18 7.52 17.85
CA MET A 57 21.15 7.12 19.26
C MET A 57 20.27 8.05 20.12
N ASP A 58 19.13 8.50 19.58
CA ASP A 58 18.20 9.36 20.34
C ASP A 58 17.86 8.72 21.71
N PRO A 59 18.09 9.41 22.85
CA PRO A 59 17.91 8.86 24.19
C PRO A 59 16.45 8.53 24.56
N ARG A 60 15.48 8.91 23.73
CA ARG A 60 14.07 8.51 23.84
C ARG A 60 13.83 7.09 23.31
N GLN A 61 14.67 6.60 22.39
CA GLN A 61 14.49 5.27 21.79
C GLN A 61 14.98 4.11 22.68
N GLY A 62 15.78 4.41 23.70
CA GLY A 62 16.32 3.41 24.61
C GLY A 62 17.55 3.93 25.34
N VAL A 63 18.22 3.04 26.07
CA VAL A 63 19.47 3.36 26.77
C VAL A 63 20.47 2.23 26.66
N ILE A 64 21.73 2.59 26.40
CA ILE A 64 22.85 1.65 26.24
C ILE A 64 23.79 1.72 27.46
N GLU A 65 23.87 2.88 28.12
CA GLU A 65 24.71 3.03 29.31
C GLU A 65 24.11 2.31 30.53
N ARG A 66 24.95 1.59 31.28
CA ARG A 66 24.52 0.81 32.45
C ARG A 66 23.86 1.65 33.55
N THR A 67 24.33 2.88 33.72
CA THR A 67 23.80 3.85 34.68
C THR A 67 22.72 4.75 34.08
N GLY A 68 22.54 4.70 32.76
CA GLY A 68 21.58 5.53 32.06
C GLY A 68 20.14 5.05 32.25
N ARG A 69 19.20 5.95 31.99
CA ARG A 69 17.77 5.68 31.99
C ARG A 69 17.15 6.16 30.68
N CYS A 70 16.24 5.37 30.13
CA CYS A 70 15.51 5.76 28.93
C CYS A 70 14.60 6.97 29.22
N GLN A 71 14.60 7.97 28.34
CA GLN A 71 13.79 9.18 28.55
C GLN A 71 12.29 8.96 28.37
N THR A 72 11.87 7.85 27.76
CA THR A 72 10.45 7.53 27.54
C THR A 72 9.84 6.69 28.66
N CYS A 73 10.47 5.58 29.05
CA CYS A 73 9.91 4.66 30.04
C CYS A 73 10.65 4.63 31.38
N ALA A 74 11.74 5.38 31.54
CA ALA A 74 12.63 5.36 32.71
C ALA A 74 13.27 3.99 33.02
N GLY A 75 13.11 2.99 32.16
CA GLY A 75 13.76 1.68 32.29
C GLY A 75 15.29 1.76 32.10
N ASN A 76 16.01 0.82 32.72
CA ASN A 76 17.42 0.57 32.42
C ASN A 76 17.59 -0.24 31.11
N MET A 77 18.84 -0.58 30.77
CA MET A 77 19.18 -1.35 29.56
C MET A 77 18.51 -2.74 29.48
N THR A 78 18.14 -3.35 30.61
CA THR A 78 17.53 -4.69 30.65
C THR A 78 16.01 -4.67 30.72
N GLU A 79 15.43 -3.60 31.28
CA GLU A 79 13.99 -3.44 31.47
C GLU A 79 13.33 -2.71 30.29
N CYS A 80 14.05 -1.79 29.64
CA CYS A 80 13.53 -1.04 28.52
C CYS A 80 13.38 -1.96 27.30
N PRO A 81 12.18 -2.09 26.71
CA PRO A 81 11.97 -2.92 25.51
C PRO A 81 12.52 -2.30 24.23
N GLY A 82 12.92 -1.02 24.29
CA GLY A 82 13.19 -0.19 23.12
C GLY A 82 11.92 0.47 22.58
N HIS A 83 12.08 1.64 21.99
CA HIS A 83 10.97 2.42 21.43
C HIS A 83 11.27 2.79 19.98
N PHE A 84 10.27 2.68 19.12
CA PHE A 84 10.45 2.91 17.69
C PHE A 84 10.68 4.40 17.37
N GLY A 85 11.71 4.66 16.57
CA GLY A 85 11.85 5.89 15.78
C GLY A 85 11.18 5.78 14.41
N HIS A 86 11.19 6.87 13.64
CA HIS A 86 10.88 6.84 12.22
C HIS A 86 11.83 7.77 11.46
N ILE A 87 12.02 7.49 10.17
CA ILE A 87 12.73 8.37 9.22
C ILE A 87 11.70 8.77 8.16
N GLU A 88 11.45 10.06 8.03
CA GLU A 88 10.61 10.58 6.97
C GLU A 88 11.46 10.77 5.70
N LEU A 89 11.11 10.02 4.65
CA LEU A 89 11.79 10.12 3.37
C LEU A 89 11.22 11.28 2.56
N ALA A 90 12.10 11.99 1.84
CA ALA A 90 11.67 13.08 0.95
C ALA A 90 10.77 12.61 -0.20
N LYS A 91 10.93 11.34 -0.63
CA LYS A 91 10.14 10.71 -1.68
C LYS A 91 9.83 9.26 -1.33
N PRO A 92 8.68 8.72 -1.75
CA PRO A 92 8.36 7.30 -1.56
C PRO A 92 9.31 6.42 -2.36
N VAL A 93 9.58 5.23 -1.84
CA VAL A 93 10.48 4.23 -2.44
C VAL A 93 9.78 2.89 -2.49
N PHE A 94 10.05 2.09 -3.51
CA PHE A 94 9.52 0.73 -3.58
C PHE A 94 10.13 -0.17 -2.49
N HIS A 95 9.27 -0.88 -1.77
CA HIS A 95 9.71 -1.92 -0.86
C HIS A 95 10.06 -3.20 -1.63
N VAL A 96 11.33 -3.61 -1.61
CA VAL A 96 11.86 -4.75 -2.39
C VAL A 96 11.08 -6.04 -2.14
N GLY A 97 10.67 -6.30 -0.90
CA GLY A 97 9.87 -7.47 -0.54
C GLY A 97 8.44 -7.48 -1.10
N PHE A 98 7.90 -6.31 -1.45
CA PHE A 98 6.54 -6.17 -2.00
C PHE A 98 6.51 -5.88 -3.50
N LEU A 99 7.66 -5.59 -4.11
CA LEU A 99 7.75 -5.20 -5.52
C LEU A 99 7.03 -6.16 -6.48
N GLY A 100 7.16 -7.48 -6.25
CA GLY A 100 6.46 -8.48 -7.05
C GLY A 100 4.93 -8.47 -6.87
N LYS A 101 4.43 -8.11 -5.68
CA LYS A 101 2.99 -7.91 -5.43
C LYS A 101 2.50 -6.61 -6.07
N THR A 102 3.24 -5.51 -5.88
CA THR A 102 2.96 -4.21 -6.51
C THR A 102 2.78 -4.34 -8.01
N MET A 103 3.67 -5.06 -8.70
CA MET A 103 3.55 -5.31 -10.15
C MET A 103 2.30 -6.11 -10.54
N LYS A 104 1.88 -7.09 -9.71
CA LYS A 104 0.66 -7.85 -9.98
C LYS A 104 -0.57 -6.96 -9.86
N VAL A 105 -0.65 -6.15 -8.80
CA VAL A 105 -1.75 -5.21 -8.59
C VAL A 105 -1.82 -4.19 -9.72
N LEU A 106 -0.69 -3.59 -10.11
CA LEU A 106 -0.61 -2.64 -11.22
C LEU A 106 -1.06 -3.21 -12.58
N ARG A 107 -1.00 -4.53 -12.76
CA ARG A 107 -1.50 -5.22 -13.98
C ARG A 107 -2.97 -5.62 -13.87
N CYS A 108 -3.58 -5.49 -12.69
CA CYS A 108 -5.00 -5.75 -12.46
C CYS A 108 -5.83 -4.47 -12.52
N VAL A 109 -5.25 -3.33 -12.13
CA VAL A 109 -5.93 -2.02 -12.10
C VAL A 109 -5.54 -1.15 -13.30
N CYS A 110 -6.44 -0.25 -13.66
CA CYS A 110 -6.20 0.71 -14.73
C CYS A 110 -5.17 1.77 -14.31
N PHE A 111 -4.19 2.02 -15.18
CA PHE A 111 -3.13 2.99 -14.95
C PHE A 111 -3.61 4.45 -14.76
N PHE A 112 -4.83 4.77 -15.23
CA PHE A 112 -5.35 6.13 -15.27
C PHE A 112 -6.48 6.37 -14.27
N CYS A 113 -7.49 5.49 -14.25
CA CYS A 113 -8.65 5.64 -13.36
C CYS A 113 -8.56 4.80 -12.09
N SER A 114 -7.51 3.98 -11.93
CA SER A 114 -7.28 3.11 -10.76
C SER A 114 -8.29 1.99 -10.52
N LYS A 115 -9.37 1.92 -11.29
CA LYS A 115 -10.36 0.83 -11.20
C LYS A 115 -9.80 -0.50 -11.66
N LEU A 116 -10.35 -1.61 -11.17
CA LEU A 116 -10.04 -2.95 -11.68
C LEU A 116 -10.37 -3.05 -13.18
N LEU A 117 -9.50 -3.67 -13.98
CA LEU A 117 -9.69 -3.83 -15.44
C LEU A 117 -10.84 -4.78 -15.82
N VAL A 118 -11.41 -5.46 -14.83
CA VAL A 118 -12.52 -6.37 -14.99
C VAL A 118 -13.60 -5.95 -14.03
N ASP A 119 -14.83 -5.81 -14.53
CA ASP A 119 -15.97 -5.54 -13.69
C ASP A 119 -16.19 -6.68 -12.67
N SER A 120 -16.48 -6.30 -11.44
CA SER A 120 -17.05 -7.15 -10.39
C SER A 120 -18.26 -7.96 -10.86
N ASN A 121 -19.05 -7.44 -11.80
CA ASN A 121 -20.22 -8.12 -12.36
C ASN A 121 -19.89 -9.22 -13.36
N ASN A 122 -18.64 -9.29 -13.85
CA ASN A 122 -18.23 -10.29 -14.82
C ASN A 122 -18.46 -11.71 -14.26
N PRO A 123 -19.16 -12.60 -14.98
CA PRO A 123 -19.43 -13.97 -14.52
C PRO A 123 -18.16 -14.74 -14.11
N LYS A 124 -17.02 -14.48 -14.78
CA LYS A 124 -15.73 -15.12 -14.44
C LYS A 124 -15.19 -14.63 -13.09
N ILE A 125 -15.35 -13.35 -12.76
CA ILE A 125 -14.97 -12.81 -11.45
C ILE A 125 -15.86 -13.41 -10.36
N LYS A 126 -17.18 -13.47 -10.59
CA LYS A 126 -18.13 -14.09 -9.65
C LYS A 126 -17.78 -15.55 -9.37
N ASP A 127 -17.42 -16.32 -10.41
CA ASP A 127 -16.94 -17.71 -10.27
C ASP A 127 -15.63 -17.81 -9.48
N ILE A 128 -14.65 -16.93 -9.74
CA ILE A 128 -13.40 -16.84 -8.98
C ILE A 128 -13.68 -16.54 -7.51
N LEU A 129 -14.56 -15.58 -7.21
CA LEU A 129 -14.92 -15.19 -5.85
C LEU A 129 -15.59 -16.35 -5.09
N ALA A 130 -16.48 -17.08 -5.75
CA ALA A 130 -17.13 -18.26 -5.18
C ALA A 130 -16.12 -19.38 -4.88
N LYS A 131 -15.25 -19.72 -5.84
CA LYS A 131 -14.26 -20.81 -5.71
C LYS A 131 -13.11 -20.49 -4.76
N SER A 132 -12.78 -19.20 -4.58
CA SER A 132 -11.65 -18.74 -3.76
C SER A 132 -12.05 -18.17 -2.39
N LYS A 133 -13.26 -18.45 -1.91
CA LYS A 133 -13.71 -18.02 -0.58
C LYS A 133 -12.74 -18.48 0.51
N GLY A 134 -12.24 -17.55 1.31
CA GLY A 134 -11.22 -17.82 2.34
C GLY A 134 -9.79 -18.06 1.82
N GLN A 135 -9.53 -17.95 0.51
CA GLN A 135 -8.21 -18.15 -0.09
C GLN A 135 -7.75 -16.93 -0.95
N PRO A 136 -7.49 -15.75 -0.34
CA PRO A 136 -7.15 -14.53 -1.08
C PRO A 136 -5.91 -14.64 -1.97
N LYS A 137 -4.92 -15.46 -1.56
CA LYS A 137 -3.69 -15.68 -2.36
C LYS A 137 -3.98 -16.35 -3.71
N LYS A 138 -4.94 -17.29 -3.75
CA LYS A 138 -5.37 -17.93 -5.00
C LYS A 138 -6.24 -16.96 -5.81
N ARG A 139 -7.15 -16.24 -5.14
CA ARG A 139 -7.99 -15.21 -5.75
C ARG A 139 -7.18 -14.21 -6.57
N LEU A 140 -6.17 -13.58 -5.96
CA LEU A 140 -5.28 -12.63 -6.65
C LEU A 140 -4.60 -13.24 -7.86
N THR A 141 -4.21 -14.52 -7.81
CA THR A 141 -3.59 -15.20 -8.96
C THR A 141 -4.58 -15.33 -10.12
N HIS A 142 -5.81 -15.77 -9.85
CA HIS A 142 -6.83 -15.91 -10.88
C HIS A 142 -7.29 -14.57 -11.46
N VAL A 143 -7.48 -13.55 -10.62
CA VAL A 143 -7.80 -12.19 -11.07
C VAL A 143 -6.68 -11.64 -11.95
N TYR A 144 -5.43 -11.80 -11.53
CA TYR A 144 -4.26 -11.43 -12.33
C TYR A 144 -4.23 -12.13 -13.69
N ASP A 145 -4.51 -13.44 -13.73
CA ASP A 145 -4.52 -14.19 -14.98
C ASP A 145 -5.66 -13.78 -15.93
N LEU A 146 -6.76 -13.24 -15.39
CA LEU A 146 -7.85 -12.66 -16.17
C LEU A 146 -7.48 -11.27 -16.70
N CYS A 147 -6.84 -10.42 -15.87
CA CYS A 147 -6.49 -9.05 -16.23
C CYS A 147 -5.27 -8.98 -17.18
N LYS A 148 -4.31 -9.90 -17.11
CA LYS A 148 -3.05 -9.82 -17.89
C LYS A 148 -3.25 -9.74 -19.41
N GLY A 149 -4.39 -10.24 -19.91
CA GLY A 149 -4.75 -10.22 -21.33
C GLY A 149 -5.49 -8.95 -21.76
N LYS A 150 -5.96 -8.14 -20.81
CA LYS A 150 -6.69 -6.90 -21.09
C LYS A 150 -5.71 -5.76 -21.29
N ASN A 151 -5.74 -5.18 -22.49
CA ASN A 151 -4.90 -4.07 -22.92
C ASN A 151 -5.68 -2.75 -23.04
N ILE A 152 -6.98 -2.75 -22.75
CA ILE A 152 -7.87 -1.59 -22.76
C ILE A 152 -8.70 -1.62 -21.47
N CYS A 153 -8.90 -0.46 -20.85
CA CYS A 153 -9.81 -0.32 -19.71
C CYS A 153 -11.25 -0.24 -20.22
N GLU A 154 -12.02 -1.31 -20.08
CA GLU A 154 -13.42 -1.40 -20.49
C GLU A 154 -14.30 -0.39 -19.72
N GLY A 155 -15.41 0.08 -20.30
CA GLY A 155 -16.35 1.01 -19.66
C GLY A 155 -16.22 2.49 -20.03
N GLY A 156 -15.39 2.84 -21.01
CA GLY A 156 -15.34 4.20 -21.57
C GLY A 156 -16.55 4.56 -22.45
N GLU A 157 -17.23 3.54 -22.99
CA GLU A 157 -18.35 3.63 -23.95
C GLU A 157 -19.60 4.32 -23.35
N GLU A 158 -19.69 4.38 -22.03
CA GLU A 158 -20.83 4.98 -21.31
C GLU A 158 -20.72 6.50 -21.13
N MET A 159 -19.52 7.07 -21.27
CA MET A 159 -19.35 8.53 -21.17
C MET A 159 -19.76 9.26 -22.46
N ASP A 160 -19.55 8.65 -23.64
CA ASP A 160 -19.95 9.27 -24.92
C ASP A 160 -21.48 9.32 -25.08
N ASN A 161 -22.20 8.33 -24.54
CA ASN A 161 -23.67 8.30 -24.58
C ASN A 161 -24.36 9.33 -23.67
N LYS A 162 -23.63 9.99 -22.77
CA LYS A 162 -24.19 11.03 -21.88
C LYS A 162 -24.07 12.45 -22.45
N PHE A 163 -23.25 12.65 -23.47
CA PHE A 163 -23.02 13.96 -24.09
C PHE A 163 -23.68 14.12 -25.47
N GLY A 164 -24.21 13.05 -26.07
CA GLY A 164 -24.72 13.04 -27.44
C GLY A 164 -26.23 12.86 -27.62
N VAL A 165 -27.00 12.54 -26.58
CA VAL A 165 -28.46 12.39 -26.67
C VAL A 165 -29.09 12.91 -25.39
N GLU A 166 -29.87 13.99 -25.51
CA GLU A 166 -30.87 14.36 -24.51
C GLU A 166 -31.85 13.17 -24.41
N GLN A 167 -31.64 12.28 -23.45
CA GLN A 167 -32.63 11.26 -23.13
C GLN A 167 -33.78 11.96 -22.38
N PRO A 168 -35.03 11.83 -22.85
CA PRO A 168 -36.17 12.30 -22.08
C PRO A 168 -36.22 11.55 -20.75
N GLU A 169 -36.48 12.28 -19.67
CA GLU A 169 -36.70 11.74 -18.33
C GLU A 169 -37.90 10.79 -18.35
N GLY A 170 -37.68 9.48 -18.54
CA GLY A 170 -38.79 8.53 -18.52
C GLY A 170 -38.55 7.11 -19.00
N ASP A 171 -37.42 6.78 -19.64
CA ASP A 171 -37.17 5.41 -20.12
C ASP A 171 -35.97 4.77 -19.39
N GLU A 172 -36.24 4.16 -18.24
CA GLU A 172 -35.29 3.23 -17.62
C GLU A 172 -35.26 1.94 -18.45
N ASP A 173 -34.46 1.95 -19.53
CA ASP A 173 -34.12 0.74 -20.26
C ASP A 173 -33.25 -0.15 -19.36
N LEU A 174 -33.93 -1.04 -18.63
CA LEU A 174 -33.38 -2.07 -17.73
C LEU A 174 -32.43 -3.07 -18.42
N THR A 175 -32.21 -2.94 -19.74
CA THR A 175 -31.35 -3.84 -20.53
C THR A 175 -29.93 -3.34 -20.78
N LYS A 176 -29.60 -2.09 -20.44
CA LYS A 176 -28.21 -1.59 -20.51
C LYS A 176 -27.47 -1.99 -19.23
N GLU A 177 -26.58 -2.99 -19.32
CA GLU A 177 -25.64 -3.30 -18.24
C GLU A 177 -24.88 -2.02 -17.86
N LYS A 178 -25.14 -1.48 -16.66
CA LYS A 178 -24.32 -0.41 -16.07
C LYS A 178 -22.89 -0.92 -16.02
N GLY A 179 -22.05 -0.42 -16.92
CA GLY A 179 -20.62 -0.65 -16.90
C GLY A 179 -20.02 -0.10 -15.61
N HIS A 180 -18.96 -0.75 -15.14
CA HIS A 180 -18.18 -0.28 -13.98
C HIS A 180 -17.50 1.10 -14.15
N GLY A 181 -17.76 1.84 -15.25
CA GLY A 181 -17.26 3.20 -15.48
C GLY A 181 -15.75 3.31 -15.63
N GLY A 182 -15.13 2.44 -16.44
CA GLY A 182 -13.72 2.60 -16.82
C GLY A 182 -13.51 3.74 -17.83
N CYS A 183 -12.25 3.99 -18.20
CA CYS A 183 -11.88 5.20 -18.96
C CYS A 183 -11.53 4.96 -20.44
N GLY A 184 -11.60 3.72 -20.95
CA GLY A 184 -11.31 3.43 -22.36
C GLY A 184 -9.83 3.52 -22.76
N ARG A 185 -8.92 3.85 -21.84
CA ARG A 185 -7.49 4.05 -22.17
C ARG A 185 -6.74 2.74 -22.32
N TYR A 186 -5.79 2.72 -23.25
CA TYR A 186 -4.85 1.60 -23.42
C TYR A 186 -3.99 1.41 -22.17
N GLN A 187 -3.79 0.15 -21.79
CA GLN A 187 -3.03 -0.22 -20.61
C GLN A 187 -1.56 -0.53 -20.96
N PRO A 188 -0.59 -0.06 -20.16
CA PRO A 188 0.80 -0.37 -20.40
C PRO A 188 1.13 -1.81 -20.05
N ARG A 189 2.10 -2.37 -20.76
CA ARG A 189 2.84 -3.52 -20.25
C ARG A 189 3.81 -3.02 -19.18
N ILE A 190 3.61 -3.45 -17.94
CA ILE A 190 4.50 -3.09 -16.83
C ILE A 190 5.52 -4.20 -16.62
N TRP A 191 6.81 -3.87 -16.57
CA TRP A 191 7.87 -4.83 -16.25
C TRP A 191 8.93 -4.22 -15.35
N ARG A 192 9.82 -5.09 -14.85
CA ARG A 192 10.89 -4.73 -13.92
C ARG A 192 12.24 -4.89 -14.62
N SER A 193 13.14 -3.93 -14.41
CA SER A 193 14.57 -4.03 -14.74
C SER A 193 15.37 -3.64 -13.49
N GLY A 194 16.10 -4.58 -12.88
CA GLY A 194 16.81 -4.29 -11.63
C GLY A 194 15.86 -3.94 -10.48
N LEU A 195 15.93 -2.70 -9.98
CA LEU A 195 15.01 -2.15 -8.95
C LEU A 195 13.96 -1.19 -9.54
N GLU A 196 14.00 -0.96 -10.84
CA GLU A 196 13.14 -0.01 -11.52
C GLU A 196 11.95 -0.72 -12.18
N LEU A 197 10.83 0.00 -12.26
CA LEU A 197 9.65 -0.41 -12.99
C LEU A 197 9.48 0.47 -14.22
N TYR A 198 9.10 -0.13 -15.34
CA TYR A 198 8.83 0.56 -16.59
C TYR A 198 7.40 0.25 -17.04
N ALA A 199 6.77 1.23 -17.68
CA ALA A 199 5.47 1.09 -18.31
C ALA A 199 5.61 1.43 -19.80
N GLU A 200 5.20 0.52 -20.68
CA GLU A 200 5.23 0.72 -22.14
C GLU A 200 3.87 0.44 -22.78
N TRP A 201 3.43 1.35 -23.64
CA TRP A 201 2.22 1.26 -24.43
C TRP A 201 2.53 0.86 -25.87
N LYS A 202 1.85 -0.17 -26.36
CA LYS A 202 1.86 -0.52 -27.79
C LYS A 202 1.02 0.46 -28.61
N HIS A 203 -0.10 0.88 -28.04
CA HIS A 203 -1.04 1.84 -28.62
C HIS A 203 -1.33 2.91 -27.57
N VAL A 204 -1.50 4.15 -28.03
CA VAL A 204 -1.83 5.31 -27.19
C VAL A 204 -3.11 5.94 -27.73
N ASN A 205 -3.92 6.49 -26.84
CA ASN A 205 -5.15 7.19 -27.23
C ASN A 205 -4.84 8.61 -27.76
N GLU A 206 -3.73 9.20 -27.32
CA GLU A 206 -3.31 10.56 -27.65
C GLU A 206 -1.85 10.50 -28.17
N ASP A 207 -1.57 11.10 -29.33
CA ASP A 207 -0.24 11.03 -29.97
C ASP A 207 0.87 11.73 -29.17
N SER A 208 0.50 12.66 -28.29
CA SER A 208 1.42 13.33 -27.35
C SER A 208 1.88 12.43 -26.20
N GLN A 209 1.23 11.28 -25.97
CA GLN A 209 1.56 10.40 -24.87
C GLN A 209 2.87 9.64 -25.13
N GLU A 210 3.79 9.70 -24.17
CA GLU A 210 5.01 8.89 -24.21
C GLU A 210 4.68 7.38 -24.22
N LYS A 211 5.29 6.65 -25.17
CA LYS A 211 5.08 5.21 -25.31
C LYS A 211 5.81 4.39 -24.26
N LYS A 212 6.83 4.92 -23.60
CA LYS A 212 7.61 4.21 -22.58
C LYS A 212 8.11 5.17 -21.53
N ILE A 213 7.78 4.91 -20.27
CA ILE A 213 8.15 5.75 -19.13
C ILE A 213 8.77 4.92 -18.01
N LEU A 214 9.65 5.55 -17.23
CA LEU A 214 10.07 5.05 -15.93
C LEU A 214 8.92 5.28 -14.93
N LEU A 215 8.47 4.23 -14.27
CA LEU A 215 7.33 4.30 -13.36
C LEU A 215 7.79 4.65 -11.95
N SER A 216 7.56 5.89 -11.53
CA SER A 216 7.95 6.39 -10.22
C SER A 216 7.08 5.79 -9.09
N PRO A 217 7.64 5.60 -7.88
CA PRO A 217 6.86 5.17 -6.71
C PRO A 217 5.71 6.13 -6.36
N GLU A 218 5.91 7.43 -6.54
CA GLU A 218 4.89 8.48 -6.34
C GLU A 218 3.67 8.24 -7.22
N ARG A 219 3.89 7.95 -8.52
CA ARG A 219 2.79 7.66 -9.44
C ARG A 219 2.03 6.41 -9.04
N VAL A 220 2.73 5.36 -8.63
CA VAL A 220 2.10 4.11 -8.16
C VAL A 220 1.29 4.34 -6.89
N HIS A 221 1.82 5.14 -5.96
CA HIS A 221 1.13 5.49 -4.74
C HIS A 221 -0.19 6.24 -5.02
N GLU A 222 -0.18 7.21 -5.93
CA GLU A 222 -1.40 7.92 -6.35
C GLU A 222 -2.43 7.01 -7.04
N ILE A 223 -1.98 6.04 -7.83
CA ILE A 223 -2.87 5.02 -8.41
C ILE A 223 -3.51 4.20 -7.28
N PHE A 224 -2.71 3.70 -6.35
CA PHE A 224 -3.19 2.81 -5.28
C PHE A 224 -4.10 3.50 -4.27
N LYS A 225 -3.90 4.79 -3.99
CA LYS A 225 -4.78 5.58 -3.11
C LYS A 225 -6.22 5.71 -3.62
N ARG A 226 -6.45 5.49 -4.91
CA ARG A 226 -7.77 5.61 -5.55
C ARG A 226 -8.48 4.27 -5.70
N ILE A 227 -7.83 3.15 -5.35
CA ILE A 227 -8.47 1.83 -5.33
C ILE A 227 -9.45 1.80 -4.17
N SER A 228 -10.68 1.35 -4.41
CA SER A 228 -11.69 1.28 -3.35
C SER A 228 -11.51 0.05 -2.46
N ASP A 229 -12.10 0.08 -1.26
CA ASP A 229 -12.07 -1.07 -0.35
C ASP A 229 -12.79 -2.28 -0.95
N GLU A 230 -13.89 -2.07 -1.67
CA GLU A 230 -14.63 -3.11 -2.38
C GLU A 230 -13.77 -3.80 -3.45
N GLU A 231 -12.96 -3.02 -4.17
CA GLU A 231 -12.00 -3.57 -5.14
C GLU A 231 -10.86 -4.32 -4.46
N CYS A 232 -10.43 -3.90 -3.27
CA CYS A 232 -9.40 -4.61 -2.50
C CYS A 232 -9.87 -5.98 -1.97
N PHE A 233 -11.18 -6.18 -1.82
CA PHE A 233 -11.74 -7.49 -1.48
C PHE A 233 -11.68 -8.49 -2.66
N ILE A 234 -11.59 -8.01 -3.90
CA ILE A 234 -11.53 -8.84 -5.12
C ILE A 234 -10.09 -9.29 -5.38
#